data_AF-R1CFG6-F1
#
_entry.id   AF-R1CFG6-F1
#
_cell.length_a   1.000
_cell.length_b   1.000
_cell.length_c   1.000
_cell.angle_alpha   90.00
_cell.angle_beta   90.00
_cell.angle_gamma   90.00
#
_symmetry.space_group_name_H-M   'P 1'
#
loop_
_entity.id
_entity.type
_entity.pdbx_description
1 polymer ?
#
loop_
_entity_poly.entity_id
_entity_poly.type
_entity_poly.pdbx_seq_one_letter_code
_entity_poly.pdbx_strand_id
1 'polypeptide(L)'
;MTTATMSDKLLAPLEKSRDARTGCLKNVCRHLGLFLLSLSVLVPLGLVASAAVAGRPLTHQGVTQPLSGLNFALMRFARDISRAKARRRRFNQRYALVPMLLGKEEPLPLGDPDSCVGCISLTRDELAEFDGRPLPDGSPSPLYLSVLGRVYDVSSGGAFYGPGKSYHKLVGKDATRAFCTGCLAPSCLISSTAHLSETQRREAQRWVELYEWHDKYTLVGRLREEAADPAEEEMALFHALEAELSGNHRPFEM
;
A
#
# COMPACT_ATOMS: atom_id res chain seq x y z
N MET A 1 34.34 38.32 67.55
CA MET A 1 35.34 37.49 66.84
C MET A 1 35.01 37.52 65.37
N THR A 2 35.98 38.00 64.60
CA THR A 2 36.01 38.32 63.18
C THR A 2 36.08 37.07 62.30
N THR A 3 35.49 37.12 61.10
CA THR A 3 36.18 36.95 59.81
C THR A 3 35.18 37.07 58.66
N ALA A 4 35.33 38.14 57.87
CA ALA A 4 34.71 38.29 56.56
C ALA A 4 35.68 37.73 55.51
N THR A 5 35.24 36.79 54.67
CA THR A 5 36.03 36.21 53.58
C THR A 5 35.40 36.58 52.23
N MET A 6 35.95 37.65 51.63
CA MET A 6 36.64 37.58 50.34
C MET A 6 35.98 36.73 49.23
N SER A 7 34.84 37.14 48.68
CA SER A 7 34.31 36.54 47.42
C SER A 7 33.44 37.44 46.52
N ASP A 8 33.38 38.76 46.72
CA ASP A 8 32.48 39.63 45.93
C ASP A 8 33.17 40.59 44.92
N LYS A 9 34.46 40.41 44.62
CA LYS A 9 35.19 41.30 43.69
C LYS A 9 35.68 40.65 42.39
N LEU A 10 35.18 39.47 42.02
CA LEU A 10 35.69 38.71 40.86
C LEU A 10 34.67 38.36 39.76
N LEU A 11 33.43 38.87 39.81
CA LEU A 11 32.40 38.56 38.79
C LEU A 11 31.94 39.74 37.91
N ALA A 12 32.51 40.94 38.05
CA ALA A 12 32.04 42.13 37.36
C ALA A 12 32.66 42.51 35.98
N PRO A 13 33.54 41.75 35.29
CA PRO A 13 33.94 42.11 33.92
C PRO A 13 33.30 41.30 32.77
N LEU A 14 32.56 40.21 33.03
CA LEU A 14 32.22 39.26 31.95
C LEU A 14 30.89 39.52 31.22
N GLU A 15 29.96 40.31 31.76
CA GLU A 15 28.68 40.56 31.09
C GLU A 15 28.77 41.54 29.92
N LYS A 16 29.67 42.53 29.98
CA LYS A 16 29.75 43.60 28.97
C LYS A 16 30.23 43.13 27.58
N SER A 17 30.87 41.95 27.49
CA SER A 17 31.37 41.41 26.21
C SER A 17 30.37 40.52 25.47
N ARG A 18 29.26 40.17 26.12
CA ARG A 18 28.27 39.21 25.60
C ARG A 18 27.29 39.89 24.64
N ASP A 19 26.87 41.13 24.92
CA ASP A 19 25.89 41.87 24.11
C ASP A 19 26.40 42.31 22.73
N ALA A 20 27.70 42.59 22.59
CA ALA A 20 28.28 42.97 21.29
C ALA A 20 28.31 41.79 20.28
N ARG A 21 28.45 40.54 20.75
CA ARG A 21 28.50 39.35 19.88
C ARG A 21 27.12 38.93 19.41
N THR A 22 26.07 39.13 20.21
CA THR A 22 24.69 38.77 19.88
C THR A 22 24.11 39.66 18.76
N GLY A 23 24.56 40.92 18.63
CA GLY A 23 24.17 41.80 17.53
C GLY A 23 24.78 41.40 16.17
N CYS A 24 26.07 41.01 16.18
CA CYS A 24 26.78 40.62 14.96
C CYS A 24 26.26 39.29 14.37
N LEU A 25 25.99 38.29 15.23
CA LEU A 25 25.47 36.98 14.77
C LEU A 25 24.06 37.09 14.15
N LYS A 26 23.21 37.99 14.67
CA LYS A 26 21.84 38.19 14.17
C LYS A 26 21.82 38.81 12.77
N ASN A 27 22.70 39.77 12.49
CA ASN A 27 22.79 40.39 11.15
C ASN A 27 23.43 39.45 10.11
N VAL A 28 24.42 38.64 10.49
CA VAL A 28 25.02 37.63 9.60
C VAL A 28 24.00 36.54 9.25
N CYS A 29 23.18 36.07 10.20
CA CYS A 29 22.10 35.10 9.92
C CYS A 29 20.99 35.69 9.03
N ARG A 30 20.69 36.99 9.15
CA ARG A 30 19.67 37.64 8.31
C ARG A 30 20.12 37.77 6.85
N HIS A 31 21.39 38.10 6.62
CA HIS A 31 21.95 38.16 5.27
C HIS A 31 22.17 36.77 4.63
N LEU A 32 22.56 35.77 5.42
CA LEU A 32 22.69 34.39 4.94
C LEU A 32 21.33 33.76 4.59
N GLY A 33 20.28 34.07 5.35
CA GLY A 33 18.91 33.62 5.07
C GLY A 33 18.30 34.24 3.81
N LEU A 34 18.56 35.54 3.55
CA LEU A 34 18.13 36.21 2.31
C LEU A 34 18.88 35.69 1.07
N PHE A 35 20.14 35.29 1.20
CA PHE A 35 20.92 34.69 0.10
C PHE A 35 20.47 33.25 -0.24
N LEU A 36 20.07 32.45 0.76
CA LEU A 36 19.57 31.09 0.52
C LEU A 36 18.14 31.09 -0.08
N LEU A 37 17.32 32.08 0.27
CA LEU A 37 15.99 32.25 -0.33
C LEU A 37 16.06 32.66 -1.81
N SER A 38 17.04 33.49 -2.22
CA SER A 38 17.20 33.86 -3.64
C SER A 38 17.72 32.69 -4.51
N LEU A 39 18.58 31.83 -3.96
CA LEU A 39 19.04 30.60 -4.62
C LEU A 39 17.92 29.56 -4.81
N SER A 40 16.91 29.53 -3.94
CA SER A 40 15.78 28.60 -4.05
C SER A 40 14.79 28.94 -5.19
N VAL A 41 14.75 30.20 -5.65
CA VAL A 41 13.86 30.66 -6.73
C VAL A 41 14.54 30.63 -8.09
N LEU A 42 15.87 30.81 -8.16
CA LEU A 42 16.61 30.89 -9.42
C LEU A 42 17.13 29.54 -9.96
N VAL A 43 17.28 28.51 -9.12
CA VAL A 43 17.68 27.16 -9.59
C VAL A 43 16.56 26.39 -10.33
N PRO A 44 15.26 26.46 -9.96
CA PRO A 44 14.23 25.74 -10.71
C PRO A 44 13.86 26.38 -12.07
N LEU A 45 14.22 27.64 -12.35
CA LEU A 45 14.01 28.23 -13.67
C LEU A 45 15.12 27.90 -14.70
N GLY A 46 16.33 27.55 -14.24
CA GLY A 46 17.43 27.14 -15.13
C GLY A 46 17.43 25.65 -15.50
N LEU A 47 16.80 24.78 -14.70
CA LEU A 47 16.81 23.33 -14.93
C LEU A 47 15.65 22.82 -15.81
N VAL A 48 14.62 23.64 -16.06
CA VAL A 48 13.47 23.27 -16.91
C VAL A 48 13.77 23.47 -18.41
N ALA A 49 14.90 24.10 -18.76
CA ALA A 49 15.23 24.45 -20.15
C ALA A 49 16.23 23.52 -20.86
N SER A 50 16.65 22.37 -20.27
CA SER A 50 17.65 21.48 -20.92
C SER A 50 17.21 20.03 -21.15
N ALA A 51 15.93 19.68 -20.98
CA ALA A 51 15.42 18.34 -21.32
C ALA A 51 14.67 18.27 -22.67
N ALA A 52 14.70 19.33 -23.48
CA ALA A 52 13.97 19.40 -24.75
C ALA A 52 14.82 19.20 -26.02
N VAL A 53 16.08 18.75 -25.90
CA VAL A 53 16.94 18.45 -27.07
C VAL A 53 17.64 17.11 -26.89
N ALA A 54 16.87 16.03 -27.01
CA ALA A 54 17.36 14.73 -27.47
C ALA A 54 16.15 13.93 -27.94
N GLY A 55 15.69 14.20 -29.17
CA GLY A 55 14.67 13.42 -29.86
C GLY A 55 15.16 12.00 -30.13
N ARG A 56 15.11 11.15 -29.10
CA ARG A 56 15.23 9.69 -29.23
C ARG A 56 13.85 9.10 -28.99
N PRO A 57 13.19 8.54 -30.03
CA PRO A 57 11.94 7.83 -29.81
C PRO A 57 12.26 6.54 -29.04
N LEU A 58 11.74 6.45 -27.81
CA LEU A 58 11.72 5.20 -27.06
C LEU A 58 10.70 4.27 -27.73
N THR A 59 11.18 3.51 -28.72
CA THR A 59 10.51 2.30 -29.17
C THR A 59 11.14 1.14 -28.41
N HIS A 60 10.37 0.53 -27.51
CA HIS A 60 10.12 -0.92 -27.47
C HIS A 60 9.20 -1.23 -26.27
N GLN A 61 8.04 -1.83 -26.55
CA GLN A 61 7.04 -2.33 -25.56
C GLN A 61 6.29 -1.27 -24.73
N GLY A 62 5.72 -0.28 -25.42
CA GLY A 62 4.75 0.64 -24.84
C GLY A 62 3.35 0.02 -24.71
N VAL A 63 3.08 -0.67 -23.61
CA VAL A 63 1.70 -0.72 -23.09
C VAL A 63 1.44 0.69 -22.57
N THR A 64 0.76 1.53 -23.35
CA THR A 64 0.18 2.77 -22.85
C THR A 64 -0.91 2.38 -21.86
N GLN A 65 -0.56 2.14 -20.59
CA GLN A 65 -1.59 2.01 -19.58
C GLN A 65 -2.28 3.36 -19.45
N PRO A 66 -3.62 3.41 -19.57
CA PRO A 66 -4.37 4.66 -19.50
C PRO A 66 -4.07 5.40 -18.18
N LEU A 67 -4.43 6.68 -18.08
CA LEU A 67 -4.28 7.55 -16.90
C LEU A 67 -4.72 6.93 -15.55
N SER A 68 -5.42 5.78 -15.54
CA SER A 68 -5.60 4.90 -14.38
C SER A 68 -4.30 4.35 -13.78
N GLY A 69 -3.23 4.20 -14.56
CA GLY A 69 -1.94 3.67 -14.12
C GLY A 69 -1.20 4.61 -13.16
N LEU A 70 -1.40 5.92 -13.27
CA LEU A 70 -0.83 6.92 -12.35
C LEU A 70 -1.42 6.78 -10.94
N ASN A 71 -2.72 6.48 -10.84
CA ASN A 71 -3.38 6.22 -9.55
C ASN A 71 -2.83 4.92 -8.91
N PHE A 72 -2.71 3.84 -9.68
CA PHE A 72 -2.21 2.58 -9.13
C PHE A 72 -0.72 2.63 -8.77
N ALA A 73 0.10 3.36 -9.53
CA ALA A 73 1.50 3.61 -9.19
C ALA A 73 1.65 4.37 -7.87
N LEU A 74 0.86 5.43 -7.66
CA LEU A 74 0.80 6.14 -6.39
C LEU A 74 0.35 5.22 -5.25
N MET A 75 -0.64 4.37 -5.49
CA MET A 75 -1.10 3.41 -4.50
C MET A 75 0.02 2.43 -4.11
N ARG A 76 0.77 1.88 -5.08
CA ARG A 76 1.93 1.01 -4.81
C ARG A 76 2.99 1.71 -3.98
N PHE A 77 3.28 2.98 -4.27
CA PHE A 77 4.22 3.77 -3.48
C PHE A 77 3.74 3.97 -2.03
N ALA A 78 2.47 4.35 -1.85
CA ALA A 78 1.88 4.49 -0.52
C ALA A 78 1.87 3.17 0.26
N ARG A 79 1.67 2.05 -0.46
CA ARG A 79 1.79 0.70 0.08
C ARG A 79 3.19 0.42 0.59
N ASP A 80 4.19 0.71 -0.22
CA ASP A 80 5.57 0.42 0.11
C ASP A 80 6.06 1.27 1.30
N ILE A 81 5.64 2.54 1.38
CA ILE A 81 5.88 3.37 2.59
C ILE A 81 5.22 2.76 3.82
N SER A 82 3.97 2.32 3.71
CA SER A 82 3.23 1.74 4.83
C SER A 82 3.91 0.46 5.33
N ARG A 83 4.38 -0.40 4.42
CA ARG A 83 5.17 -1.60 4.74
C ARG A 83 6.50 -1.24 5.41
N ALA A 84 7.24 -0.25 4.89
CA ALA A 84 8.47 0.23 5.53
C ALA A 84 8.23 0.74 6.96
N LYS A 85 7.13 1.49 7.14
CA LYS A 85 6.69 2.01 8.45
C LYS A 85 6.30 0.87 9.40
N ALA A 86 5.59 -0.16 8.92
CA ALA A 86 5.24 -1.34 9.70
C ALA A 86 6.50 -2.11 10.17
N ARG A 87 7.46 -2.35 9.26
CA ARG A 87 8.78 -2.94 9.57
C ARG A 87 9.51 -2.20 10.70
N ARG A 88 9.54 -0.87 10.62
CA ARG A 88 10.20 -0.04 11.64
C ARG A 88 9.52 -0.14 13.01
N ARG A 89 8.18 -0.15 13.04
CA ARG A 89 7.40 -0.10 14.29
C ARG A 89 7.24 -1.45 14.97
N ARG A 90 7.00 -2.52 14.21
CA ARG A 90 6.60 -3.84 14.75
C ARG A 90 7.75 -4.85 14.76
N PHE A 91 8.76 -4.66 13.90
CA PHE A 91 9.87 -5.61 13.73
C PHE A 91 11.23 -5.00 14.07
N ASN A 92 11.25 -3.81 14.68
CA ASN A 92 12.47 -3.07 15.10
C ASN A 92 13.52 -2.90 13.97
N GLN A 93 13.08 -2.85 12.70
CA GLN A 93 13.97 -2.70 11.56
C GLN A 93 14.26 -1.22 11.29
N ARG A 94 15.38 -0.70 11.82
CA ARG A 94 15.77 0.71 11.69
C ARG A 94 16.03 1.16 10.25
N TYR A 95 16.46 0.22 9.39
CA TYR A 95 16.77 0.45 7.97
C TYR A 95 15.76 -0.22 7.03
N ALA A 96 14.47 -0.22 7.39
CA ALA A 96 13.41 -0.89 6.64
C ALA A 96 13.32 -0.53 5.14
N LEU A 97 13.77 0.67 4.73
CA LEU A 97 13.76 1.10 3.33
C LEU A 97 14.89 0.47 2.50
N VAL A 98 16.02 0.07 3.11
CA VAL A 98 17.18 -0.46 2.39
C VAL A 98 16.88 -1.80 1.71
N PRO A 99 16.29 -2.81 2.39
CA PRO A 99 15.86 -4.05 1.74
C PRO A 99 14.88 -3.83 0.59
N MET A 100 14.03 -2.80 0.71
CA MET A 100 13.06 -2.44 -0.33
C MET A 100 13.73 -1.90 -1.59
N LEU A 101 14.64 -0.95 -1.43
CA LEU A 101 15.42 -0.39 -2.53
C LEU A 101 16.29 -1.44 -3.22
N LEU A 102 16.74 -2.45 -2.47
CA LEU A 102 17.54 -3.56 -3.00
C LEU A 102 16.70 -4.70 -3.59
N GLY A 103 15.37 -4.65 -3.49
CA GLY A 103 14.47 -5.74 -3.92
C GLY A 103 14.64 -7.05 -3.13
N LYS A 104 15.33 -7.01 -1.98
CA LYS A 104 15.61 -8.16 -1.10
C LYS A 104 14.70 -8.14 0.12
N GLU A 105 13.40 -7.95 -0.12
CA GLU A 105 12.41 -7.89 0.95
C GLU A 105 11.95 -9.29 1.34
N GLU A 106 12.15 -9.65 2.60
CA GLU A 106 11.46 -10.77 3.24
C GLU A 106 9.98 -10.41 3.44
N PRO A 107 9.01 -11.27 3.10
CA PRO A 107 7.59 -10.99 3.32
C PRO A 107 7.32 -10.76 4.81
N LEU A 108 6.41 -9.83 5.12
CA LEU A 108 5.97 -9.65 6.51
C LEU A 108 5.17 -10.87 6.96
N PRO A 109 5.30 -11.34 8.21
CA PRO A 109 4.44 -12.41 8.70
C PRO A 109 2.99 -11.94 8.64
N LEU A 110 2.08 -12.86 8.32
CA LEU A 110 0.65 -12.59 8.27
C LEU A 110 -0.02 -13.35 9.42
N GLY A 111 -1.07 -12.78 10.01
CA GLY A 111 -1.90 -13.51 10.96
C GLY A 111 -2.67 -14.64 10.27
N ASP A 112 -3.14 -15.61 11.06
CA ASP A 112 -4.08 -16.62 10.58
C ASP A 112 -5.40 -15.91 10.20
N PRO A 113 -5.91 -16.07 8.96
CA PRO A 113 -7.15 -15.42 8.54
C PRO A 113 -8.38 -15.82 9.39
N ASP A 114 -8.36 -16.99 10.03
CA ASP A 114 -9.44 -17.48 10.88
C ASP A 114 -9.26 -17.07 12.36
N SER A 115 -8.17 -16.37 12.69
CA SER A 115 -7.84 -15.98 14.08
C SER A 115 -8.46 -14.66 14.55
N CYS A 116 -9.15 -13.90 13.68
CA CYS A 116 -9.87 -12.71 14.13
C CYS A 116 -11.02 -13.08 15.10
N VAL A 117 -11.10 -12.38 16.23
CA VAL A 117 -12.20 -12.53 17.17
C VAL A 117 -13.47 -12.00 16.52
N GLY A 118 -14.42 -12.89 16.21
CA GLY A 118 -15.65 -12.54 15.48
C GLY A 118 -15.49 -12.46 13.96
N CYS A 119 -14.53 -13.18 13.37
CA CYS A 119 -14.38 -13.26 11.91
C CYS A 119 -15.71 -13.59 11.22
N ILE A 120 -16.11 -12.75 10.26
CA ILE A 120 -17.25 -13.05 9.39
C ILE A 120 -16.79 -13.82 8.16
N SER A 121 -17.62 -14.77 7.72
CA SER A 121 -17.39 -15.56 6.52
C SER A 121 -18.39 -15.10 5.47
N LEU A 122 -17.95 -14.35 4.47
CA LEU A 122 -18.82 -13.71 3.47
C LEU A 122 -18.81 -14.46 2.15
N THR A 123 -19.95 -14.58 1.48
CA THR A 123 -20.01 -14.92 0.06
C THR A 123 -19.67 -13.70 -0.81
N ARG A 124 -19.52 -13.90 -2.12
CA ARG A 124 -19.28 -12.80 -3.06
C ARG A 124 -20.44 -11.79 -3.06
N ASP A 125 -21.67 -12.30 -3.01
CA ASP A 125 -22.88 -11.50 -3.02
C ASP A 125 -23.06 -10.73 -1.70
N GLU A 126 -22.79 -11.39 -0.57
CA GLU A 126 -22.77 -10.72 0.75
C GLU A 126 -21.68 -9.64 0.81
N LEU A 127 -20.49 -9.89 0.26
CA LEU A 127 -19.42 -8.89 0.23
C LEU A 127 -19.83 -7.65 -0.58
N ALA A 128 -20.58 -7.83 -1.67
CA ALA A 128 -21.04 -6.73 -2.52
C ALA A 128 -21.98 -5.74 -1.80
N GLU A 129 -22.54 -6.12 -0.66
CA GLU A 129 -23.38 -5.25 0.16
C GLU A 129 -22.59 -4.20 0.96
N PHE A 130 -21.28 -4.41 1.13
CA PHE A 130 -20.37 -3.57 1.91
C PHE A 130 -19.57 -2.64 1.00
N ASP A 131 -20.27 -1.88 0.17
CA ASP A 131 -19.69 -0.96 -0.80
C ASP A 131 -19.80 0.51 -0.40
N GLY A 132 -20.49 0.85 0.70
CA GLY A 132 -20.76 2.24 1.09
C GLY A 132 -22.13 2.75 0.64
N ARG A 133 -23.00 1.88 0.09
CA ARG A 133 -24.40 2.20 -0.19
C ARG A 133 -25.16 2.64 1.07
N PRO A 134 -26.14 3.54 0.95
CA PRO A 134 -27.00 3.91 2.07
C PRO A 134 -27.81 2.71 2.60
N LEU A 135 -27.82 2.53 3.91
CA LEU A 135 -28.64 1.56 4.65
C LEU A 135 -30.02 2.15 4.98
N PRO A 136 -31.01 1.33 5.39
CA PRO A 136 -32.37 1.79 5.71
C PRO A 136 -32.45 2.87 6.79
N ASP A 137 -31.46 2.93 7.68
CA ASP A 137 -31.35 3.94 8.74
C ASP A 137 -30.68 5.25 8.27
N GLY A 138 -30.32 5.34 6.98
CA GLY A 138 -29.65 6.48 6.37
C GLY A 138 -28.13 6.52 6.57
N SER A 139 -27.55 5.56 7.30
CA SER A 139 -26.09 5.44 7.44
C SER A 139 -25.45 4.78 6.22
N PRO A 140 -24.19 5.08 5.85
CA PRO A 140 -23.51 4.35 4.80
C PRO A 140 -23.09 2.97 5.31
N SER A 141 -23.21 1.94 4.47
CA SER A 141 -22.62 0.64 4.76
C SER A 141 -21.09 0.73 4.91
N PRO A 142 -20.47 -0.17 5.69
CA PRO A 142 -19.01 -0.27 5.75
C PRO A 142 -18.40 -0.50 4.37
N LEU A 143 -17.13 -0.12 4.19
CA LEU A 143 -16.37 -0.35 2.96
C LEU A 143 -15.47 -1.57 3.16
N TYR A 144 -15.85 -2.73 2.62
CA TYR A 144 -15.04 -3.94 2.67
C TYR A 144 -14.41 -4.25 1.33
N LEU A 145 -13.19 -4.77 1.34
CA LEU A 145 -12.55 -5.32 0.14
C LEU A 145 -11.90 -6.65 0.45
N SER A 146 -11.77 -7.51 -0.56
CA SER A 146 -11.09 -8.79 -0.42
C SER A 146 -9.83 -8.89 -1.26
N VAL A 147 -8.78 -9.47 -0.67
CA VAL A 147 -7.50 -9.78 -1.32
C VAL A 147 -7.02 -11.14 -0.83
N LEU A 148 -6.77 -12.07 -1.76
CA LEU A 148 -6.40 -13.46 -1.48
C LEU A 148 -7.37 -14.13 -0.49
N GLY A 149 -8.66 -13.87 -0.64
CA GLY A 149 -9.73 -14.39 0.23
C GLY A 149 -9.81 -13.74 1.62
N ARG A 150 -8.90 -12.83 1.99
CA ARG A 150 -8.94 -12.10 3.26
C ARG A 150 -9.77 -10.84 3.09
N VAL A 151 -10.71 -10.58 3.99
CA VAL A 151 -11.62 -9.43 3.93
C VAL A 151 -11.18 -8.38 4.95
N TYR A 152 -10.94 -7.15 4.47
CA TYR A 152 -10.50 -6.03 5.29
C TYR A 152 -11.53 -4.90 5.30
N ASP A 153 -11.75 -4.32 6.47
CA ASP A 153 -12.48 -3.07 6.62
C ASP A 153 -11.57 -1.88 6.28
N VAL A 154 -11.94 -1.17 5.21
CA VAL A 154 -11.26 0.02 4.72
C VAL A 154 -12.09 1.29 4.86
N SER A 155 -13.13 1.28 5.69
CA SER A 155 -14.03 2.42 5.95
C SER A 155 -13.28 3.67 6.40
N SER A 156 -12.22 3.50 7.20
CA SER A 156 -11.33 4.60 7.63
C SER A 156 -10.59 5.29 6.47
N GLY A 157 -10.55 4.64 5.31
CA GLY A 157 -9.98 5.13 4.05
C GLY A 157 -11.03 5.69 3.08
N GLY A 158 -12.20 6.13 3.55
CA GLY A 158 -13.30 6.63 2.70
C GLY A 158 -12.94 7.75 1.70
N ALA A 159 -11.88 8.51 1.93
CA ALA A 159 -11.37 9.48 0.95
C ALA A 159 -10.90 8.84 -0.37
N PHE A 160 -10.54 7.56 -0.32
CA PHE A 160 -9.98 6.77 -1.40
C PHE A 160 -10.95 5.71 -1.92
N TYR A 161 -11.66 5.05 -1.00
CA TYR A 161 -12.53 3.90 -1.26
C TYR A 161 -14.03 4.24 -1.26
N GLY A 162 -14.41 5.42 -0.75
CA GLY A 162 -15.82 5.80 -0.67
C GLY A 162 -16.48 6.01 -2.04
N PRO A 163 -17.82 6.07 -2.10
CA PRO A 163 -18.55 6.29 -3.34
C PRO A 163 -18.01 7.46 -4.16
N GLY A 164 -17.81 7.24 -5.46
CA GLY A 164 -17.28 8.23 -6.40
C GLY A 164 -15.77 8.51 -6.28
N LYS A 165 -15.04 7.80 -5.42
CA LYS A 165 -13.57 7.93 -5.29
C LYS A 165 -12.83 6.96 -6.21
N SER A 166 -11.55 7.26 -6.47
CA SER A 166 -10.73 6.58 -7.48
C SER A 166 -10.60 5.07 -7.29
N TYR A 167 -10.69 4.57 -6.05
CA TYR A 167 -10.49 3.16 -5.72
C TYR A 167 -11.75 2.46 -5.23
N HIS A 168 -12.90 3.13 -5.32
CA HIS A 168 -14.19 2.57 -4.93
C HIS A 168 -14.53 1.26 -5.66
N LYS A 169 -14.05 1.09 -6.91
CA LYS A 169 -14.25 -0.13 -7.71
C LYS A 169 -13.69 -1.41 -7.07
N LEU A 170 -12.77 -1.28 -6.11
CA LEU A 170 -12.17 -2.41 -5.39
C LEU A 170 -13.00 -2.87 -4.20
N VAL A 171 -13.93 -2.03 -3.74
CA VAL A 171 -14.79 -2.29 -2.58
C VAL A 171 -15.96 -3.17 -3.00
N GLY A 172 -16.45 -4.00 -2.08
CA GLY A 172 -17.54 -4.96 -2.27
C GLY A 172 -17.17 -6.12 -3.21
N LYS A 173 -15.87 -6.36 -3.45
CA LYS A 173 -15.39 -7.33 -4.44
C LYS A 173 -14.13 -8.03 -3.98
N ASP A 174 -13.89 -9.20 -4.56
CA ASP A 174 -12.56 -9.79 -4.58
C ASP A 174 -11.70 -9.11 -5.65
N ALA A 175 -10.77 -8.29 -5.19
CA ALA A 175 -9.89 -7.51 -6.03
C ALA A 175 -8.50 -8.15 -6.19
N THR A 176 -8.33 -9.43 -5.86
CA THR A 176 -7.04 -10.14 -5.92
C THR A 176 -6.33 -9.94 -7.25
N ARG A 177 -7.01 -10.19 -8.38
CA ARG A 177 -6.39 -10.02 -9.70
C ARG A 177 -6.06 -8.56 -10.03
N ALA A 178 -6.90 -7.62 -9.59
CA ALA A 178 -6.64 -6.20 -9.72
C ALA A 178 -5.37 -5.80 -8.94
N PHE A 179 -5.17 -6.37 -7.75
CA PHE A 179 -3.98 -6.13 -6.94
C PHE A 179 -2.69 -6.74 -7.53
N CYS A 180 -2.80 -7.90 -8.18
CA CYS A 180 -1.70 -8.50 -8.92
C CYS A 180 -1.26 -7.67 -10.13
N THR A 181 -2.22 -7.13 -10.87
CA THR A 181 -1.98 -6.57 -12.23
C THR A 181 -2.00 -5.05 -12.29
N GLY A 182 -2.66 -4.39 -11.35
CA GLY A 182 -2.98 -2.95 -11.40
C GLY A 182 -4.18 -2.60 -12.30
N CYS A 183 -4.92 -3.60 -12.79
CA CYS A 183 -6.08 -3.40 -13.65
C CYS A 183 -7.35 -3.12 -12.83
N LEU A 184 -8.06 -2.04 -13.15
CA LEU A 184 -9.34 -1.65 -12.50
C LEU A 184 -10.57 -1.86 -13.41
N ALA A 185 -10.41 -2.60 -14.50
CA ALA A 185 -11.54 -2.99 -15.35
C ALA A 185 -12.38 -4.06 -14.65
N PRO A 186 -13.71 -4.14 -14.94
CA PRO A 186 -14.58 -5.14 -14.31
C PRO A 186 -14.07 -6.58 -14.45
N SER A 187 -13.44 -6.94 -15.57
CA SER A 187 -12.85 -8.27 -15.82
C SER A 187 -11.64 -8.60 -14.93
N CYS A 188 -11.06 -7.61 -14.26
CA CYS A 188 -9.93 -7.76 -13.35
C CYS A 188 -10.36 -7.80 -11.88
N LEU A 189 -11.63 -7.53 -11.58
CA LEU A 189 -12.19 -7.54 -10.22
C LEU A 189 -12.70 -8.94 -9.86
N ILE A 190 -11.78 -9.90 -9.87
CA ILE A 190 -12.03 -11.32 -9.59
C ILE A 190 -10.95 -11.90 -8.67
N SER A 191 -11.28 -13.03 -8.03
CA SER A 191 -10.38 -13.80 -7.17
C SER A 191 -9.25 -14.52 -7.91
N SER A 192 -9.51 -14.95 -9.15
CA SER A 192 -8.61 -15.84 -9.89
C SER A 192 -7.24 -15.22 -10.18
N THR A 193 -6.19 -15.99 -9.86
CA THR A 193 -4.79 -15.69 -10.17
C THR A 193 -4.23 -16.51 -11.34
N ALA A 194 -5.11 -17.18 -12.09
CA ALA A 194 -4.73 -17.99 -13.24
C ALA A 194 -3.98 -17.16 -14.29
N HIS A 195 -2.97 -17.78 -14.91
CA HIS A 195 -2.13 -17.18 -15.96
C HIS A 195 -1.37 -15.89 -15.54
N LEU A 196 -1.24 -15.64 -14.24
CA LEU A 196 -0.38 -14.56 -13.74
C LEU A 196 1.04 -15.07 -13.49
N SER A 197 2.03 -14.21 -13.71
CA SER A 197 3.41 -14.49 -13.34
C SER A 197 3.59 -14.51 -11.82
N GLU A 198 4.65 -15.17 -11.35
CA GLU A 198 4.98 -15.17 -9.92
C GLU A 198 5.22 -13.76 -9.38
N THR A 199 5.84 -12.89 -10.18
CA THR A 199 6.03 -11.47 -9.83
C THR A 199 4.69 -10.74 -9.66
N GLN A 200 3.69 -11.02 -10.49
CA GLN A 200 2.35 -10.46 -10.36
C GLN A 200 1.63 -10.99 -9.11
N ARG A 201 1.70 -12.29 -8.83
CA ARG A 201 1.08 -12.86 -7.62
C ARG A 201 1.67 -12.30 -6.34
N ARG A 202 2.99 -12.06 -6.32
CA ARG A 202 3.69 -11.41 -5.20
C ARG A 202 3.18 -9.99 -4.93
N GLU A 203 2.67 -9.28 -5.94
CA GLU A 203 2.08 -7.96 -5.69
C GLU A 203 0.84 -8.07 -4.79
N ALA A 204 -0.04 -9.06 -4.98
CA ALA A 204 -1.18 -9.27 -4.09
C ALA A 204 -0.75 -9.59 -2.65
N GLN A 205 0.32 -10.37 -2.45
CA GLN A 205 0.88 -10.61 -1.12
C GLN A 205 1.34 -9.30 -0.46
N ARG A 206 2.04 -8.43 -1.21
CA ARG A 206 2.45 -7.11 -0.70
C ARG A 206 1.26 -6.23 -0.33
N TRP A 207 0.13 -6.37 -1.02
CA TRP A 207 -1.11 -5.67 -0.67
C TRP A 207 -1.70 -6.20 0.64
N VAL A 208 -1.76 -7.52 0.81
CA VAL A 208 -2.18 -8.14 2.07
C VAL A 208 -1.31 -7.65 3.23
N GLU A 209 0.01 -7.59 3.06
CA GLU A 209 0.91 -7.04 4.08
C GLU A 209 0.59 -5.60 4.46
N LEU A 210 0.18 -4.75 3.51
CA LEU A 210 -0.28 -3.41 3.83
C LEU A 210 -1.54 -3.48 4.69
N TYR A 211 -2.58 -4.19 4.25
CA TYR A 211 -3.87 -4.17 4.95
C TYR A 211 -3.78 -4.78 6.35
N GLU A 212 -3.03 -5.88 6.48
CA GLU A 212 -2.78 -6.57 7.75
C GLU A 212 -2.06 -5.67 8.77
N TRP A 213 -1.07 -4.91 8.32
CA TRP A 213 -0.21 -4.11 9.20
C TRP A 213 -0.53 -2.62 9.21
N HIS A 214 -1.61 -2.21 8.53
CA HIS A 214 -2.06 -0.83 8.53
C HIS A 214 -2.48 -0.38 9.93
N ASP A 215 -2.30 0.91 10.24
CA ASP A 215 -2.68 1.44 11.56
C ASP A 215 -4.22 1.53 11.73
N LYS A 216 -4.99 1.52 10.64
CA LYS A 216 -6.44 1.83 10.64
C LYS A 216 -7.33 0.83 9.89
N TYR A 217 -6.75 -0.14 9.20
CA TYR A 217 -7.55 -1.18 8.53
C TYR A 217 -7.51 -2.42 9.39
N THR A 218 -8.60 -3.16 9.39
CA THR A 218 -8.77 -4.33 10.24
C THR A 218 -9.21 -5.51 9.41
N LEU A 219 -8.62 -6.68 9.66
CA LEU A 219 -9.13 -7.93 9.13
C LEU A 219 -10.48 -8.20 9.79
N VAL A 220 -11.54 -8.35 8.99
CA VAL A 220 -12.89 -8.66 9.46
C VAL A 220 -13.27 -10.11 9.23
N GLY A 221 -12.59 -10.81 8.31
CA GLY A 221 -12.79 -12.22 8.11
C GLY A 221 -12.35 -12.70 6.73
N ARG A 222 -13.12 -13.60 6.14
CA ARG A 222 -12.76 -14.30 4.89
C ARG A 222 -13.89 -14.35 3.89
N LEU A 223 -13.51 -14.43 2.63
CA LEU A 223 -14.39 -14.77 1.53
C LEU A 223 -14.52 -16.29 1.46
N ARG A 224 -15.76 -16.78 1.40
CA ARG A 224 -16.09 -18.16 1.06
C ARG A 224 -16.08 -18.27 -0.45
N GLU A 225 -15.36 -19.27 -0.95
CA GLU A 225 -15.65 -19.76 -2.28
C GLU A 225 -17.07 -20.32 -2.23
N GLU A 226 -17.94 -19.89 -3.14
CA GLU A 226 -19.19 -20.60 -3.37
C GLU A 226 -18.78 -22.03 -3.66
N ALA A 227 -19.24 -22.97 -2.81
CA ALA A 227 -19.13 -24.37 -3.12
C ALA A 227 -19.65 -24.52 -4.55
N ALA A 228 -18.84 -25.10 -5.43
CA ALA A 228 -19.35 -25.51 -6.74
C ALA A 228 -20.64 -26.29 -6.44
N ASP A 229 -21.72 -25.97 -7.17
CA ASP A 229 -23.00 -26.65 -6.97
C ASP A 229 -22.70 -28.16 -6.88
N PRO A 230 -23.12 -28.88 -5.83
CA PRO A 230 -22.83 -30.31 -5.74
C PRO A 230 -23.26 -31.06 -7.00
N ALA A 231 -24.24 -30.55 -7.75
CA ALA A 231 -24.59 -31.06 -9.08
C ALA A 231 -23.52 -30.79 -10.15
N GLU A 232 -22.85 -29.62 -10.12
CA GLU A 232 -21.71 -29.31 -10.99
C GLU A 232 -20.45 -30.12 -10.60
N GLU A 233 -20.20 -30.37 -9.31
CA GLU A 233 -19.10 -31.24 -8.87
C GLU A 233 -19.35 -32.70 -9.26
N GLU A 234 -20.58 -33.20 -9.10
CA GLU A 234 -20.97 -34.56 -9.55
C GLU A 234 -20.89 -34.68 -11.08
N MET A 235 -21.30 -33.65 -11.82
CA MET A 235 -21.19 -33.61 -13.28
C MET A 235 -19.73 -33.51 -13.76
N ALA A 236 -18.89 -32.72 -13.08
CA ALA A 236 -17.47 -32.62 -13.38
C ALA A 236 -16.74 -33.94 -13.07
N LEU A 237 -17.12 -34.61 -11.98
CA LEU A 237 -16.61 -35.94 -11.63
C LEU A 237 -17.05 -36.99 -12.65
N PHE A 238 -18.31 -36.95 -13.09
CA PHE A 238 -18.83 -37.84 -14.14
C PHE A 238 -18.09 -37.64 -15.47
N HIS A 239 -17.90 -36.39 -15.91
CA HIS A 239 -17.12 -36.10 -17.11
C HIS A 239 -15.64 -36.47 -16.99
N ALA A 240 -15.04 -36.31 -15.81
CA ALA A 240 -13.66 -36.76 -15.57
C ALA A 240 -13.56 -38.30 -15.66
N LEU A 241 -14.53 -39.03 -15.10
CA LEU A 241 -14.65 -40.49 -15.22
C LEU A 241 -14.87 -40.94 -16.66
N GLU A 242 -15.74 -40.28 -17.43
CA GLU A 242 -15.95 -40.59 -18.85
C GLU A 242 -14.68 -40.35 -19.69
N ALA A 243 -13.95 -39.27 -19.40
CA ALA A 243 -12.68 -38.99 -20.06
C ALA A 243 -11.64 -40.10 -19.78
N GLU A 244 -11.54 -40.58 -18.55
CA GLU A 244 -10.67 -41.72 -18.19
C GLU A 244 -11.10 -43.03 -18.86
N LEU A 245 -12.41 -43.32 -18.91
CA LEU A 245 -12.95 -44.53 -19.53
C LEU A 245 -12.83 -44.52 -21.06
N SER A 246 -12.87 -43.34 -21.68
CA SER A 246 -12.65 -43.18 -23.14
C SER A 246 -11.18 -43.34 -23.55
N GLY A 247 -10.24 -43.30 -22.60
CA GLY A 247 -8.81 -43.17 -22.85
C GLY A 247 -7.98 -44.45 -22.93
N ASN A 248 -8.50 -45.64 -22.62
CA ASN A 248 -7.69 -46.86 -22.74
C ASN A 248 -8.50 -48.17 -22.80
N HIS A 249 -8.82 -48.63 -24.01
CA HIS A 249 -9.03 -50.05 -24.25
C HIS A 249 -8.00 -50.53 -25.26
N ARG A 250 -6.81 -50.93 -24.77
CA ARG A 250 -5.94 -51.82 -25.55
C ARG A 250 -6.45 -53.24 -25.31
N PRO A 251 -6.78 -54.01 -26.37
CA PRO A 251 -7.13 -55.40 -26.21
C PRO A 251 -5.91 -56.17 -25.69
N PHE A 252 -6.18 -57.08 -24.76
CA PHE A 252 -5.18 -58.01 -24.22
C PHE A 252 -4.89 -59.04 -25.33
N GLU A 253 -3.78 -58.88 -26.05
CA GLU A 253 -3.29 -59.94 -26.94
C GLU A 253 -2.73 -61.09 -26.08
N MET A 254 -3.21 -62.30 -26.35
CA MET A 254 -2.83 -63.55 -25.71
C MET A 254 -1.82 -64.31 -26.57
#